data_AF-A0A1F3TX51-F1
#
_entry.id   AF-A0A1F3TX51-F1
#
_cell.length_a   1.000
_cell.length_b   1.000
_cell.length_c   1.000
_cell.angle_alpha   90.00
_cell.angle_beta   90.00
_cell.angle_gamma   90.00
#
_symmetry.space_group_name_H-M   'P 1'
#
loop_
_entity.id
_entity.type
_entity.pdbx_description
1 polymer ?
#
loop_
_entity_poly.entity_id
_entity_poly.type
_entity_poly.pdbx_seq_one_letter_code
_entity_poly.pdbx_strand_id
1 'polypeptide(L)'
;MGFRMRLTDAYFALFLIFATSCFSTPVRLPQSASQVYNNSQLQQDLLLAAQNNILFHIDDSVVREVEKSVVDNKCRKIEEPFWAEKLSEYLSEFRKRPELLTRIHILEIKRGDNSQIQVQKDLDGAVTLSIEFVKIESRGKIGYQTNLPCSGPIAEYMGRDIVKTDFDFPSTESLAVALSKLPERSDVPRFQFSNLFLSYLAERGVIFKFNHEFSFEKTNNGKYVMAEVLNHFAEETKEPFHKYINYWFKEISQKSTQAQLIQMFAVLPDKEARSGVRVESEGEQARRVLGQSDLTYVYTSYWTDDSKVNVVSLKELDQCLQTFANDMSGVKLRKPATTEKESFLRPGYSCTKSN
;
A
#
# COMPACT_ATOMS: atom_id res chain seq x y z
N MET A 1 -43.59 41.83 -47.08
CA MET A 1 -44.15 40.57 -46.57
C MET A 1 -43.11 39.47 -46.79
N GLY A 2 -42.71 38.77 -45.73
CA GLY A 2 -41.99 37.50 -45.83
C GLY A 2 -40.46 37.55 -45.77
N PHE A 3 -39.86 38.08 -44.69
CA PHE A 3 -38.52 37.62 -44.33
C PHE A 3 -38.66 36.19 -43.79
N ARG A 4 -38.51 35.21 -44.69
CA ARG A 4 -38.37 33.79 -44.34
C ARG A 4 -37.06 33.63 -43.59
N MET A 5 -37.12 33.79 -42.28
CA MET A 5 -36.08 33.38 -41.34
C MET A 5 -35.93 31.85 -41.53
N ARG A 6 -34.79 31.43 -42.09
CA ARG A 6 -34.55 30.03 -42.41
C ARG A 6 -34.52 29.24 -41.10
N LEU A 7 -35.42 28.26 -40.98
CA LEU A 7 -35.45 27.28 -39.89
C LEU A 7 -34.10 26.57 -39.69
N THR A 8 -33.15 26.64 -40.64
CA THR A 8 -31.82 26.03 -40.51
C THR A 8 -30.90 26.74 -39.51
N ASP A 9 -31.09 28.04 -39.27
CA ASP A 9 -30.16 28.80 -38.42
C ASP A 9 -30.53 28.68 -36.93
N ALA A 10 -31.80 28.37 -36.63
CA ALA A 10 -32.25 28.05 -35.27
C ALA A 10 -31.81 26.65 -34.82
N TYR A 11 -31.68 25.68 -35.74
CA TYR A 11 -31.20 24.34 -35.41
C TYR A 11 -29.69 24.30 -35.16
N PHE A 12 -28.90 25.16 -35.83
CA PHE A 12 -27.46 25.25 -35.55
C PHE A 12 -27.14 25.92 -34.21
N ALA A 13 -27.94 26.91 -33.80
CA ALA A 13 -27.83 27.51 -32.47
C ALA A 13 -28.28 26.56 -31.35
N LEU A 14 -29.30 25.71 -31.59
CA LEU A 14 -29.71 24.69 -30.62
C LEU A 14 -28.69 23.53 -30.52
N PHE A 15 -28.07 23.12 -31.62
CA PHE A 15 -27.02 22.08 -31.61
C PHE A 15 -25.74 22.55 -30.91
N LEU A 16 -25.41 23.84 -30.97
CA LEU A 16 -24.27 24.41 -30.24
C LEU A 16 -24.53 24.54 -28.74
N ILE A 17 -25.79 24.64 -28.29
CA ILE A 17 -26.15 24.64 -26.85
C ILE A 17 -26.16 23.20 -26.28
N PHE A 18 -26.38 22.18 -27.11
CA PHE A 18 -26.25 20.77 -26.71
C PHE A 18 -24.83 20.18 -26.85
N ALA A 19 -23.91 20.86 -27.55
CA ALA A 19 -22.53 20.41 -27.71
C ALA A 19 -21.56 20.97 -26.63
N THR A 20 -21.95 21.96 -25.83
CA THR A 20 -21.13 22.50 -24.73
C THR A 20 -21.53 22.01 -23.35
N SER A 21 -22.43 21.02 -23.25
CA SER A 21 -22.78 20.37 -22.00
C SER A 21 -22.11 19.00 -21.88
N CYS A 22 -20.79 18.95 -22.07
CA CYS A 22 -19.97 18.01 -21.32
C CYS A 22 -20.05 18.44 -19.84
N PHE A 23 -21.11 18.03 -19.17
CA PHE A 23 -21.12 18.01 -17.71
C PHE A 23 -20.01 17.04 -17.31
N SER A 24 -18.82 17.56 -17.01
CA SER A 24 -17.90 16.88 -16.11
C SER A 24 -18.64 16.82 -14.79
N THR A 25 -19.36 15.72 -14.55
CA THR A 25 -19.92 15.46 -13.23
C THR A 25 -18.73 15.42 -12.28
N PRO A 26 -18.61 16.38 -11.32
CA PRO A 26 -17.59 16.26 -10.29
C PRO A 26 -17.77 14.88 -9.65
N VAL A 27 -16.67 14.19 -9.37
CA VAL A 27 -16.71 12.85 -8.73
C VAL A 27 -17.69 12.92 -7.58
N ARG A 28 -18.84 12.26 -7.73
CA ARG A 28 -19.92 12.31 -6.75
C ARG A 28 -19.50 11.41 -5.61
N LEU A 29 -18.71 11.98 -4.70
CA LEU A 29 -18.16 11.28 -3.55
C LEU A 29 -19.33 10.73 -2.72
N PRO A 30 -19.48 9.40 -2.59
CA PRO A 30 -20.60 8.84 -1.85
C PRO A 30 -20.53 9.29 -0.38
N GLN A 31 -21.68 9.47 0.26
CA GLN A 31 -21.77 9.71 1.71
C GLN A 31 -21.13 8.57 2.53
N SER A 32 -20.86 7.42 1.90
CA SER A 32 -20.13 6.25 2.42
C SER A 32 -18.72 6.09 1.84
N ALA A 33 -17.95 7.17 1.72
CA ALA A 33 -16.48 7.06 1.66
C ALA A 33 -15.88 6.55 3.00
N SER A 34 -16.72 6.30 4.02
CA SER A 34 -16.35 5.83 5.36
C SER A 34 -16.04 4.33 5.45
N GLN A 35 -16.48 3.51 4.50
CA GLN A 35 -16.12 2.09 4.44
C GLN A 35 -15.27 1.84 3.20
N VAL A 36 -13.95 1.89 3.42
CA VAL A 36 -12.93 1.40 2.47
C VAL A 36 -12.94 -0.13 2.42
N TYR A 37 -13.49 -0.79 3.45
CA TYR A 37 -13.17 -2.16 3.80
C TYR A 37 -14.38 -3.10 3.85
N ASN A 38 -14.25 -4.29 3.24
CA ASN A 38 -15.26 -5.35 3.28
C ASN A 38 -14.96 -6.45 4.32
N ASN A 39 -13.72 -6.56 4.82
CA ASN A 39 -13.29 -7.63 5.72
C ASN A 39 -13.29 -7.17 7.20
N SER A 40 -14.44 -7.26 7.87
CA SER A 40 -14.55 -6.82 9.27
C SER A 40 -13.54 -7.47 10.22
N GLN A 41 -13.06 -8.67 9.90
CA GLN A 41 -12.13 -9.40 10.76
C GLN A 41 -10.75 -8.77 10.76
N LEU A 42 -10.15 -8.61 9.58
CA LEU A 42 -8.82 -8.03 9.46
C LEU A 42 -8.80 -6.56 9.93
N GLN A 43 -9.91 -5.83 9.79
CA GLN A 43 -10.04 -4.49 10.38
C GLN A 43 -9.87 -4.52 11.91
N GLN A 44 -10.50 -5.48 12.60
CA GLN A 44 -10.35 -5.65 14.04
C GLN A 44 -8.92 -6.02 14.41
N ASP A 45 -8.28 -6.89 13.64
CA ASP A 45 -6.91 -7.32 13.91
C ASP A 45 -5.91 -6.14 13.75
N LEU A 46 -6.09 -5.32 12.71
CA LEU A 46 -5.31 -4.09 12.51
C LEU A 46 -5.57 -3.04 13.59
N LEU A 47 -6.83 -2.87 14.02
CA LEU A 47 -7.18 -1.97 15.13
C LEU A 47 -6.53 -2.40 16.43
N LEU A 48 -6.51 -3.70 16.72
CA LEU A 48 -5.83 -4.24 17.89
C LEU A 48 -4.32 -3.95 17.84
N ALA A 49 -3.68 -4.10 16.67
CA ALA A 49 -2.27 -3.73 16.49
C ALA A 49 -2.04 -2.23 16.71
N ALA A 50 -2.89 -1.37 16.13
CA ALA A 50 -2.81 0.08 16.27
C ALA A 50 -2.95 0.53 17.74
N GLN A 51 -3.91 -0.04 18.47
CA GLN A 51 -4.13 0.24 19.90
C GLN A 51 -2.90 -0.06 20.76
N ASN A 52 -2.06 -1.01 20.33
CA ASN A 52 -0.83 -1.42 21.00
C ASN A 52 0.43 -0.71 20.46
N ASN A 53 0.27 0.32 19.61
CA ASN A 53 1.37 1.05 18.97
C ASN A 53 2.33 0.14 18.18
N ILE A 54 1.80 -0.93 17.58
CA ILE A 54 2.60 -1.81 16.73
C ILE A 54 2.74 -1.17 15.36
N LEU A 55 3.99 -1.05 14.91
CA LEU A 55 4.30 -0.62 13.55
C LEU A 55 4.65 -1.83 12.67
N PHE A 56 4.34 -1.73 11.38
CA PHE A 56 4.56 -2.79 10.41
C PHE A 56 5.74 -2.46 9.51
N HIS A 57 6.80 -3.27 9.59
CA HIS A 57 7.92 -3.17 8.66
C HIS A 57 7.81 -4.27 7.60
N ILE A 58 7.51 -3.88 6.38
CA ILE A 58 7.46 -4.79 5.23
C ILE A 58 8.49 -4.27 4.25
N ASP A 59 9.57 -5.02 4.08
CA ASP A 59 10.67 -4.63 3.21
C ASP A 59 10.17 -4.45 1.76
N ASP A 60 10.72 -3.46 1.05
CA ASP A 60 10.36 -3.16 -0.34
C ASP A 60 10.60 -4.34 -1.29
N SER A 61 11.53 -5.24 -0.94
CA SER A 61 11.72 -6.51 -1.65
C SER A 61 10.52 -7.44 -1.48
N VAL A 62 9.95 -7.54 -0.27
CA VAL A 62 8.85 -8.47 0.05
C VAL A 62 7.56 -8.10 -0.67
N VAL A 63 7.23 -6.82 -0.76
CA VAL A 63 6.01 -6.35 -1.46
C VAL A 63 6.03 -6.66 -2.97
N ARG A 64 7.21 -7.03 -3.51
CA ARG A 64 7.43 -7.38 -4.92
C ARG A 64 7.62 -8.88 -5.16
N GLU A 65 7.81 -9.68 -4.11
CA GLU A 65 7.94 -11.12 -4.23
C GLU A 65 6.58 -11.74 -4.59
N VAL A 66 6.58 -12.64 -5.58
CA VAL A 66 5.38 -13.30 -6.10
C VAL A 66 5.70 -14.74 -6.46
N GLU A 67 4.78 -15.65 -6.14
CA GLU A 67 4.86 -17.03 -6.59
C GLU A 67 4.69 -17.09 -8.10
N LYS A 68 5.46 -17.96 -8.75
CA LYS A 68 5.41 -18.07 -10.20
C LYS A 68 5.89 -19.41 -10.71
N SER A 69 5.36 -19.78 -11.86
CA SER A 69 5.77 -20.93 -12.65
C SER A 69 6.14 -20.46 -14.05
N VAL A 70 7.39 -20.69 -14.46
CA VAL A 70 7.96 -20.13 -15.70
C VAL A 70 8.67 -21.22 -16.50
N VAL A 71 8.30 -21.33 -17.77
CA VAL A 71 9.05 -22.12 -18.77
C VAL A 71 9.87 -21.17 -19.64
N ASP A 72 9.22 -20.14 -20.18
CA ASP A 72 9.82 -19.03 -20.90
C ASP A 72 8.91 -17.78 -20.79
N ASN A 73 9.27 -16.69 -21.47
CA ASN A 73 8.52 -15.43 -21.42
C ASN A 73 7.09 -15.54 -21.95
N LYS A 74 6.78 -16.53 -22.81
CA LYS A 74 5.45 -16.74 -23.39
C LYS A 74 4.62 -17.73 -22.58
N CYS A 75 5.28 -18.63 -21.84
CA CYS A 75 4.62 -19.61 -20.99
C CYS A 75 5.02 -19.44 -19.53
N ARG A 76 4.24 -18.59 -18.82
CA ARG A 76 4.40 -18.31 -17.40
C ARG A 76 3.07 -17.98 -16.72
N LYS A 77 3.00 -18.26 -15.43
CA LYS A 77 1.89 -17.91 -14.54
C LYS A 77 2.51 -17.25 -13.32
N ILE A 78 1.98 -16.09 -12.97
CA ILE A 78 2.47 -15.25 -11.88
C ILE A 78 1.25 -15.03 -10.98
N GLU A 79 1.40 -15.37 -9.71
CA GLU A 79 0.35 -15.20 -8.71
C GLU A 79 0.36 -13.77 -8.15
N GLU A 80 -0.68 -13.42 -7.40
CA GLU A 80 -0.76 -12.12 -6.72
C GLU A 80 0.23 -12.05 -5.53
N PRO A 81 0.67 -10.85 -5.10
CA PRO A 81 1.55 -10.72 -3.94
C PRO A 81 0.93 -11.31 -2.67
N PHE A 82 1.67 -12.20 -2.00
CA PHE A 82 1.17 -12.97 -0.86
C PHE A 82 1.29 -12.25 0.50
N TRP A 83 2.09 -11.17 0.57
CA TRP A 83 2.50 -10.60 1.87
C TRP A 83 1.30 -10.16 2.72
N ALA A 84 0.25 -9.62 2.11
CA ALA A 84 -0.93 -9.13 2.82
C ALA A 84 -1.76 -10.29 3.38
N GLU A 85 -1.90 -11.38 2.61
CA GLU A 85 -2.59 -12.60 3.05
C GLU A 85 -1.84 -13.24 4.21
N LYS A 86 -0.51 -13.39 4.08
CA LYS A 86 0.34 -13.93 5.14
C LYS A 86 0.31 -13.06 6.39
N LEU A 87 0.39 -11.74 6.26
CA LEU A 87 0.22 -10.83 7.40
C LEU A 87 -1.14 -11.03 8.08
N SER A 88 -2.22 -11.16 7.31
CA SER A 88 -3.56 -11.43 7.84
C SER A 88 -3.63 -12.73 8.64
N GLU A 89 -2.98 -13.81 8.17
CA GLU A 89 -2.92 -15.08 8.89
C GLU A 89 -2.29 -14.90 10.29
N TYR A 90 -1.14 -14.23 10.37
CA TYR A 90 -0.45 -14.00 11.64
C TYR A 90 -1.21 -13.05 12.57
N LEU A 91 -1.78 -11.96 12.03
CA LEU A 91 -2.63 -11.04 12.79
C LEU A 91 -3.84 -11.73 13.40
N SER A 92 -4.41 -12.72 12.72
CA SER A 92 -5.53 -13.50 13.25
C SER A 92 -5.15 -14.34 14.48
N GLU A 93 -3.91 -14.81 14.59
CA GLU A 93 -3.41 -15.53 15.75
C GLU A 93 -3.20 -14.61 16.96
N PHE A 94 -2.73 -13.41 16.70
CA PHE A 94 -2.57 -12.36 17.71
C PHE A 94 -3.87 -12.01 18.41
N ARG A 95 -4.98 -11.97 17.68
CA ARG A 95 -6.31 -11.76 18.27
C ARG A 95 -6.72 -12.88 19.24
N LYS A 96 -6.21 -14.10 19.09
CA LYS A 96 -6.49 -15.19 20.05
C LYS A 96 -5.75 -15.00 21.37
N ARG A 97 -4.70 -14.17 21.38
CA ARG A 97 -3.82 -13.87 22.53
C ARG A 97 -3.47 -12.38 22.58
N PRO A 98 -4.47 -11.49 22.73
CA PRO A 98 -4.30 -10.04 22.60
C PRO A 98 -3.28 -9.49 23.61
N GLU A 99 -3.14 -10.13 24.76
CA GLU A 99 -2.19 -9.78 25.81
C GLU A 99 -0.73 -9.85 25.35
N LEU A 100 -0.42 -10.66 24.33
CA LEU A 100 0.95 -10.83 23.83
C LEU A 100 1.34 -9.75 22.80
N LEU A 101 0.37 -9.13 22.11
CA LEU A 101 0.66 -7.97 21.25
C LEU A 101 1.27 -6.81 22.05
N THR A 102 0.82 -6.65 23.30
CA THR A 102 1.30 -5.58 24.18
C THR A 102 2.81 -5.64 24.40
N ARG A 103 3.50 -6.76 24.07
CA ARG A 103 4.93 -6.98 24.25
C ARG A 103 5.81 -6.57 23.07
N ILE A 104 5.21 -6.26 21.93
CA ILE A 104 5.90 -6.02 20.66
C ILE A 104 5.81 -4.55 20.28
N HIS A 105 6.86 -4.04 19.64
CA HIS A 105 6.90 -2.70 19.06
C HIS A 105 6.77 -2.75 17.53
N ILE A 106 7.45 -3.69 16.90
CA ILE A 106 7.50 -3.84 15.45
C ILE A 106 7.12 -5.26 15.07
N LEU A 107 6.20 -5.40 14.12
CA LEU A 107 5.99 -6.63 13.39
C LEU A 107 6.64 -6.49 12.01
N GLU A 108 7.59 -7.38 11.72
CA GLU A 108 8.40 -7.35 10.51
C GLU A 108 8.10 -8.58 9.66
N ILE A 109 7.94 -8.41 8.35
CA ILE A 109 7.96 -9.50 7.37
C ILE A 109 9.16 -9.25 6.46
N LYS A 110 10.07 -10.22 6.41
CA LYS A 110 11.27 -10.14 5.57
C LYS A 110 11.66 -11.50 5.03
N ARG A 111 12.48 -11.48 3.98
CA ARG A 111 13.14 -12.68 3.48
C ARG A 111 14.32 -13.03 4.39
N GLY A 112 14.44 -14.31 4.75
CA GLY A 112 15.56 -14.85 5.53
C GLY A 112 16.26 -16.01 4.82
N ASP A 113 17.27 -16.56 5.50
CA ASP A 113 17.96 -17.77 5.07
C ASP A 113 17.19 -19.06 5.45
N ASN A 114 16.34 -18.98 6.47
CA ASN A 114 15.46 -20.05 6.92
C ASN A 114 14.05 -19.52 7.21
N SER A 115 13.04 -20.38 7.06
CA SER A 115 11.66 -20.09 7.46
C SER A 115 11.55 -20.17 8.99
N GLN A 116 11.38 -19.03 9.66
CA GLN A 116 11.36 -18.96 11.13
C GLN A 116 10.74 -17.67 11.67
N ILE A 117 10.38 -17.69 12.95
CA ILE A 117 9.99 -16.49 13.70
C ILE A 117 11.15 -16.09 14.61
N GLN A 118 11.67 -14.88 14.43
CA GLN A 118 12.70 -14.32 15.30
C GLN A 118 12.13 -13.23 16.21
N VAL A 119 12.60 -13.19 17.45
CA VAL A 119 12.36 -12.08 18.38
C VAL A 119 13.70 -11.39 18.59
N GLN A 120 13.77 -10.12 18.18
CA GLN A 120 14.95 -9.29 18.34
C GLN A 120 14.65 -8.20 19.37
N LYS A 121 15.60 -7.96 20.28
CA LYS A 121 15.54 -6.87 21.24
C LYS A 121 16.65 -5.89 20.94
N ASP A 122 16.28 -4.66 20.61
CA ASP A 122 17.21 -3.57 20.35
C ASP A 122 17.85 -3.08 21.65
N LEU A 123 18.95 -2.31 21.53
CA LEU A 123 19.68 -1.75 22.66
C LEU A 123 18.82 -0.82 23.53
N ASP A 124 17.83 -0.15 22.93
CA ASP A 124 16.88 0.71 23.63
C ASP A 124 15.70 -0.07 24.26
N GLY A 125 15.69 -1.40 24.11
CA GLY A 125 14.67 -2.28 24.63
C GLY A 125 13.47 -2.50 23.71
N ALA A 126 13.46 -1.93 22.50
CA ALA A 126 12.43 -2.21 21.52
C ALA A 126 12.43 -3.69 21.14
N VAL A 127 11.25 -4.22 20.84
CA VAL A 127 11.04 -5.64 20.54
C VAL A 127 10.47 -5.73 19.14
N THR A 128 11.24 -6.36 18.25
CA THR A 128 10.84 -6.66 16.88
C THR A 128 10.54 -8.15 16.78
N LEU A 129 9.34 -8.48 16.33
CA LEU A 129 8.98 -9.83 15.93
C LEU A 129 9.09 -9.92 14.41
N SER A 130 10.08 -10.67 13.94
CA SER A 130 10.33 -10.87 12.52
C SER A 130 9.78 -12.22 12.06
N ILE A 131 8.92 -12.19 11.06
CA ILE A 131 8.49 -13.34 10.27
C ILE A 131 9.45 -13.45 9.09
N GLU A 132 10.35 -14.42 9.15
CA GLU A 132 11.31 -14.69 8.10
C GLU A 132 10.81 -15.83 7.22
N PHE A 133 10.62 -15.56 5.93
CA PHE A 133 10.26 -16.56 4.95
C PHE A 133 11.45 -16.86 4.02
N VAL A 134 11.43 -18.04 3.41
CA VAL A 134 12.45 -18.47 2.45
C VAL A 134 11.85 -18.61 1.06
N LYS A 135 12.62 -18.14 0.08
CA LYS A 135 12.33 -18.39 -1.34
C LYS A 135 12.81 -19.77 -1.73
N ILE A 136 11.90 -20.60 -2.23
CA ILE A 136 12.20 -21.94 -2.75
C ILE A 136 12.11 -21.90 -4.27
N GLU A 137 13.18 -22.31 -4.95
CA GLU A 137 13.15 -22.53 -6.40
C GLU A 137 13.29 -24.02 -6.70
N SER A 138 12.25 -24.59 -7.31
CA SER A 138 12.29 -25.97 -7.81
C SER A 138 12.40 -25.96 -9.34
N ARG A 139 13.24 -26.85 -9.87
CA ARG A 139 13.44 -27.02 -11.31
C ARG A 139 13.02 -28.42 -11.71
N GLY A 140 12.20 -28.51 -12.74
CA GLY A 140 11.73 -29.78 -13.29
C GLY A 140 11.77 -29.79 -14.81
N LYS A 141 11.59 -30.98 -15.37
CA LYS A 141 11.39 -31.17 -16.81
C LYS A 141 9.90 -31.33 -17.09
N ILE A 142 9.44 -30.72 -18.18
CA ILE A 142 8.05 -30.84 -18.61
C ILE A 142 7.82 -32.23 -19.19
N GLY A 143 6.90 -32.98 -18.58
CA GLY A 143 6.40 -34.27 -19.04
C GLY A 143 4.90 -34.22 -19.33
N TYR A 144 4.32 -35.35 -19.75
CA TYR A 144 2.91 -35.41 -20.19
C TYR A 144 1.87 -35.05 -19.11
N GLN A 145 2.23 -35.15 -17.82
CA GLN A 145 1.36 -34.82 -16.69
C GLN A 145 1.66 -33.42 -16.10
N THR A 146 2.59 -32.66 -16.69
CA THR A 146 2.94 -31.34 -16.17
C THR A 146 1.83 -30.34 -16.48
N ASN A 147 1.27 -29.72 -15.43
CA ASN A 147 0.37 -28.57 -15.59
C ASN A 147 1.17 -27.36 -16.09
N LEU A 148 0.99 -27.02 -17.37
CA LEU A 148 1.64 -25.85 -17.96
C LEU A 148 1.05 -24.56 -17.41
N PRO A 149 1.88 -23.52 -17.22
CA PRO A 149 1.41 -22.21 -16.78
C PRO A 149 0.73 -21.40 -17.90
N CYS A 150 0.54 -21.96 -19.08
CA CYS A 150 -0.06 -21.32 -20.26
C CYS A 150 -1.02 -22.25 -20.99
N SER A 151 -1.90 -21.69 -21.83
CA SER A 151 -2.90 -22.40 -22.64
C SER A 151 -2.35 -22.94 -23.97
N GLY A 152 -1.16 -23.56 -23.95
CA GLY A 152 -0.48 -24.12 -25.12
C GLY A 152 -0.45 -25.66 -25.13
N PRO A 153 -0.23 -26.30 -26.30
CA PRO A 153 -0.12 -27.75 -26.38
C PRO A 153 1.17 -28.24 -25.70
N ILE A 154 1.03 -29.22 -24.80
CA ILE A 154 2.15 -29.70 -23.97
C ILE A 154 3.34 -30.20 -24.78
N ALA A 155 3.08 -30.76 -25.96
CA ALA A 155 4.09 -31.28 -26.88
C ALA A 155 5.17 -30.23 -27.28
N GLU A 156 4.81 -28.95 -27.38
CA GLU A 156 5.76 -27.87 -27.75
C GLU A 156 6.80 -27.59 -26.66
N TYR A 157 6.48 -27.96 -25.43
CA TYR A 157 7.27 -27.67 -24.24
C TYR A 157 7.89 -28.93 -23.61
N MET A 158 7.58 -30.12 -24.11
CA MET A 158 8.12 -31.39 -23.62
C MET A 158 9.65 -31.36 -23.51
N GLY A 159 10.17 -31.79 -22.36
CA GLY A 159 11.61 -31.82 -22.09
C GLY A 159 12.28 -30.46 -21.83
N ARG A 160 11.54 -29.34 -21.94
CA ARG A 160 12.03 -28.03 -21.47
C ARG A 160 12.02 -27.96 -19.95
N ASP A 161 12.82 -27.04 -19.42
CA ASP A 161 12.85 -26.76 -18.00
C ASP A 161 11.64 -25.90 -17.60
N ILE A 162 11.01 -26.27 -16.50
CA ILE A 162 10.04 -25.44 -15.80
C ILE A 162 10.64 -25.09 -14.45
N VAL A 163 10.65 -23.79 -14.14
CA VAL A 163 11.10 -23.26 -12.85
C VAL A 163 9.87 -22.81 -12.09
N LYS A 164 9.71 -23.33 -10.87
CA LYS A 164 8.69 -22.84 -9.93
C LYS A 164 9.38 -22.10 -8.80
N THR A 165 8.83 -20.94 -8.47
CA THR A 165 9.21 -20.13 -7.34
C THR A 165 8.04 -20.14 -6.36
N ASP A 166 8.29 -20.68 -5.19
CA ASP A 166 7.35 -20.77 -4.07
C ASP A 166 8.01 -20.12 -2.84
N PHE A 167 7.21 -19.78 -1.82
CA PHE A 167 7.74 -19.22 -0.57
C PHE A 167 7.28 -20.05 0.62
N ASP A 168 8.25 -20.43 1.45
CA ASP A 168 7.98 -21.16 2.69
C ASP A 168 7.95 -20.20 3.86
N PHE A 169 6.82 -20.22 4.56
CA PHE A 169 6.50 -19.35 5.70
C PHE A 169 6.44 -20.16 6.99
N PRO A 170 6.89 -19.60 8.12
CA PRO A 170 6.79 -20.29 9.40
C PRO A 170 5.32 -20.46 9.78
N SER A 171 5.00 -21.60 10.39
CA SER A 171 3.62 -21.92 10.75
C SER A 171 3.08 -21.04 11.89
N THR A 172 1.75 -21.01 12.05
CA THR A 172 1.10 -20.31 13.17
C THR A 172 1.42 -20.96 14.52
N GLU A 173 1.73 -22.26 14.57
CA GLU A 173 2.24 -22.91 15.78
C GLU A 173 3.62 -22.38 16.15
N SER A 174 4.49 -22.16 15.16
CA SER A 174 5.82 -21.58 15.36
C SER A 174 5.72 -20.15 15.90
N LEU A 175 4.76 -19.37 15.38
CA LEU A 175 4.41 -18.07 15.93
C LEU A 175 3.97 -18.19 17.40
N ALA A 176 3.03 -19.07 17.72
CA ALA A 176 2.54 -19.22 19.09
C ALA A 176 3.67 -19.57 20.09
N VAL A 177 4.63 -20.39 19.67
CA VAL A 177 5.83 -20.69 20.47
C VAL A 177 6.69 -19.43 20.67
N ALA A 178 6.95 -18.66 19.62
CA ALA A 178 7.74 -17.43 19.72
C ALA A 178 7.05 -16.39 20.63
N LEU A 179 5.73 -16.24 20.51
CA LEU A 179 4.94 -15.34 21.34
C LEU A 179 5.03 -15.70 22.84
N SER A 180 5.10 -16.99 23.18
CA SER A 180 5.26 -17.44 24.57
C SER A 180 6.60 -17.04 25.20
N LYS A 181 7.61 -16.72 24.37
CA LYS A 181 8.97 -16.36 24.78
C LYS A 181 9.24 -14.85 24.72
N LEU A 182 8.20 -14.05 24.44
CA LEU A 182 8.36 -12.60 24.35
C LEU A 182 8.78 -12.01 25.70
N PRO A 183 9.83 -11.17 25.70
CA PRO A 183 10.23 -10.44 26.90
C PRO A 183 9.13 -9.46 27.30
N GLU A 184 9.21 -8.97 28.53
CA GLU A 184 8.39 -7.84 28.95
C GLU A 184 8.71 -6.59 28.12
N ARG A 185 7.67 -5.83 27.75
CA ARG A 185 7.84 -4.60 26.97
C ARG A 185 8.53 -3.55 27.83
N SER A 186 9.68 -3.09 27.36
CA SER A 186 10.31 -1.90 27.92
C SER A 186 9.60 -0.65 27.41
N ASP A 187 9.59 0.41 28.22
CA ASP A 187 9.12 1.72 27.77
C ASP A 187 10.18 2.36 26.88
N VAL A 188 9.90 2.48 25.58
CA VAL A 188 10.87 2.93 24.58
C VAL A 188 10.44 4.29 24.01
N PRO A 189 11.22 5.36 24.24
CA PRO A 189 10.82 6.72 23.87
C PRO A 189 10.42 6.93 22.41
N ARG A 190 11.04 6.24 21.43
CA ARG A 190 10.69 6.39 20.00
C ARG A 190 9.33 5.81 19.62
N PHE A 191 8.73 5.00 20.49
CA PHE A 191 7.38 4.45 20.33
C PHE A 191 6.33 5.14 21.21
N GLN A 192 6.71 6.21 21.93
CA GLN A 192 5.79 7.04 22.69
C GLN A 192 5.13 8.08 21.78
N PHE A 193 4.08 7.64 21.07
CA PHE A 193 3.25 8.50 20.23
C PHE A 193 1.77 8.14 20.36
N SER A 194 0.90 9.06 19.95
CA SER A 194 -0.54 8.82 19.91
C SER A 194 -0.90 7.79 18.83
N ASN A 195 -1.70 6.79 19.20
CA ASN A 195 -2.17 5.75 18.29
C ASN A 195 -3.38 6.17 17.42
N LEU A 196 -3.88 7.42 17.56
CA LEU A 196 -5.08 7.87 16.84
C LEU A 196 -4.91 7.81 15.32
N PHE A 197 -3.75 8.23 14.81
CA PHE A 197 -3.49 8.15 13.38
C PHE A 197 -3.38 6.70 12.89
N LEU A 198 -2.71 5.82 13.65
CA LEU A 198 -2.66 4.40 13.31
C LEU A 198 -4.05 3.76 13.31
N SER A 199 -4.91 4.15 14.27
CA SER A 199 -6.29 3.68 14.35
C SER A 199 -7.11 4.17 13.15
N TYR A 200 -6.96 5.45 12.78
CA TYR A 200 -7.55 6.01 11.57
C TYR A 200 -7.15 5.23 10.31
N LEU A 201 -5.88 4.86 10.16
CA LEU A 201 -5.41 4.02 9.05
C LEU A 201 -6.02 2.60 9.13
N ALA A 202 -5.99 1.97 10.30
CA ALA A 202 -6.48 0.60 10.52
C ALA A 202 -7.98 0.44 10.21
N GLU A 203 -8.81 1.42 10.58
CA GLU A 203 -10.24 1.45 10.21
C GLU A 203 -10.47 1.38 8.69
N ARG A 204 -9.47 1.75 7.90
CA ARG A 204 -9.53 1.78 6.44
C ARG A 204 -8.78 0.62 5.79
N GLY A 205 -8.28 -0.34 6.58
CA GLY A 205 -7.43 -1.43 6.08
C GLY A 205 -6.05 -0.96 5.62
N VAL A 206 -5.58 0.17 6.17
CA VAL A 206 -4.31 0.78 5.81
C VAL A 206 -3.32 0.58 6.96
N ILE A 207 -2.09 0.19 6.63
CA ILE A 207 -0.97 0.17 7.57
C ILE A 207 -0.03 1.34 7.31
N PHE A 208 0.63 1.80 8.36
CA PHE A 208 1.73 2.75 8.24
C PHE A 208 2.99 2.02 7.76
N LYS A 209 3.36 2.22 6.49
CA LYS A 209 4.60 1.70 5.90
C LYS A 209 5.76 2.55 6.41
N PHE A 210 6.62 1.95 7.22
CA PHE A 210 7.83 2.58 7.73
C PHE A 210 9.04 1.65 7.57
N ASN A 211 10.24 2.21 7.71
CA ASN A 211 11.48 1.45 7.82
C ASN A 211 12.15 1.69 9.18
N HIS A 212 13.04 0.78 9.58
CA HIS A 212 13.74 0.88 10.86
C HIS A 212 14.48 2.20 11.00
N GLU A 213 15.15 2.67 9.94
CA GLU A 213 15.91 3.92 9.93
C GLU A 213 15.07 5.13 10.36
N PHE A 214 13.85 5.26 9.83
CA PHE A 214 12.94 6.35 10.17
C PHE A 214 12.59 6.41 11.67
N SER A 215 12.51 5.25 12.32
CA SER A 215 12.20 5.19 13.75
C SER A 215 13.37 5.64 14.65
N PHE A 216 14.61 5.57 14.15
CA PHE A 216 15.82 6.01 14.87
C PHE A 216 16.22 7.44 14.56
N GLU A 217 15.69 8.04 13.49
CA GLU A 217 16.01 9.40 13.08
C GLU A 217 15.62 10.41 14.18
N LYS A 218 16.54 11.33 14.46
CA LYS A 218 16.37 12.40 15.44
C LYS A 218 16.67 13.76 14.85
N THR A 219 15.94 14.75 15.32
CA THR A 219 16.30 16.17 15.17
C THR A 219 17.52 16.53 16.02
N ASN A 220 18.10 17.72 15.80
CA ASN A 220 19.25 18.21 16.57
C ASN A 220 18.96 18.39 18.08
N ASN A 221 17.69 18.52 18.49
CA ASN A 221 17.28 18.57 19.89
C ASN A 221 16.97 17.18 20.50
N GLY A 222 17.25 16.10 19.77
CA GLY A 222 17.11 14.72 20.24
C GLY A 222 15.70 14.12 20.18
N LYS A 223 14.73 14.81 19.57
CA LYS A 223 13.38 14.28 19.37
C LYS A 223 13.35 13.28 18.22
N TYR A 224 12.62 12.18 18.40
CA TYR A 224 12.44 11.18 17.33
C TYR A 224 11.50 11.71 16.26
N VAL A 225 11.95 11.70 15.01
CA VAL A 225 11.22 12.28 13.89
C VAL A 225 9.89 11.57 13.67
N MET A 226 9.89 10.24 13.65
CA MET A 226 8.68 9.43 13.51
C MET A 226 7.62 9.74 14.57
N ALA A 227 8.03 9.87 15.83
CA ALA A 227 7.09 10.17 16.92
C ALA A 227 6.44 11.55 16.74
N GLU A 228 7.21 12.57 16.37
CA GLU A 228 6.67 13.91 16.09
C GLU A 228 5.70 13.90 14.89
N VAL A 229 6.02 13.17 13.82
CA VAL A 229 5.13 13.00 12.66
C VAL A 229 3.81 12.34 13.05
N LEU A 230 3.87 11.20 13.75
CA LEU A 230 2.67 10.46 14.14
C LEU A 230 1.80 11.25 15.12
N ASN A 231 2.41 12.00 16.05
CA ASN A 231 1.67 12.89 16.95
C ASN A 231 1.01 14.05 16.21
N HIS A 232 1.69 14.65 15.23
CA HIS A 232 1.12 15.70 14.41
C HIS A 232 -0.10 15.21 13.62
N PHE A 233 0.00 14.05 12.97
CA PHE A 233 -1.13 13.44 12.27
C PHE A 233 -2.25 13.00 13.20
N ALA A 234 -1.95 12.52 14.41
CA ALA A 234 -2.96 12.18 15.40
C ALA A 234 -3.84 13.39 15.76
N GLU A 235 -3.28 14.59 15.88
CA GLU A 235 -4.07 15.80 16.09
C GLU A 235 -4.92 16.14 14.87
N GLU A 236 -4.36 16.07 13.67
CA GLU A 236 -5.10 16.36 12.43
C GLU A 236 -6.21 15.36 12.11
N THR A 237 -6.12 14.11 12.56
CA THR A 237 -7.20 13.12 12.37
C THR A 237 -8.51 13.47 13.08
N LYS A 238 -8.48 14.38 14.06
CA LYS A 238 -9.67 14.85 14.76
C LYS A 238 -10.52 15.81 13.90
N GLU A 239 -9.94 16.30 12.80
CA GLU A 239 -10.58 17.25 11.88
C GLU A 239 -11.35 16.56 10.75
N PRO A 240 -12.39 17.20 10.16
CA PRO A 240 -13.29 16.54 9.20
C PRO A 240 -12.83 16.57 7.73
N PHE A 241 -11.58 16.94 7.44
CA PHE A 241 -11.15 17.25 6.06
C PHE A 241 -10.71 16.02 5.23
N HIS A 242 -10.60 14.81 5.78
CA HIS A 242 -9.97 13.63 5.13
C HIS A 242 -10.73 12.96 3.98
N LYS A 243 -11.58 13.71 3.26
CA LYS A 243 -12.56 13.15 2.31
C LYS A 243 -11.88 12.51 1.10
N TYR A 244 -10.91 13.18 0.51
CA TYR A 244 -10.21 12.70 -0.67
C TYR A 244 -9.12 11.70 -0.33
N ILE A 245 -8.49 11.78 0.85
CA ILE A 245 -7.64 10.70 1.37
C ILE A 245 -8.43 9.38 1.41
N ASN A 246 -9.61 9.39 2.02
CA ASN A 246 -10.47 8.20 2.09
C ASN A 246 -10.90 7.71 0.71
N TYR A 247 -11.23 8.64 -0.20
CA TYR A 247 -11.57 8.31 -1.59
C TYR A 247 -10.43 7.55 -2.28
N TRP A 248 -9.18 8.04 -2.16
CA TRP A 248 -8.05 7.42 -2.82
C TRP A 248 -7.60 6.11 -2.17
N PHE A 249 -7.75 5.94 -0.85
CA PHE A 249 -7.63 4.61 -0.25
C PHE A 249 -8.62 3.63 -0.89
N LYS A 250 -9.89 4.01 -1.03
CA LYS A 250 -10.89 3.16 -1.66
C LYS A 250 -10.58 2.84 -3.12
N GLU A 251 -10.26 3.85 -3.92
CA GLU A 251 -9.96 3.67 -5.35
C GLU A 251 -8.74 2.77 -5.57
N ILE A 252 -7.68 2.94 -4.77
CA ILE A 252 -6.50 2.10 -4.85
C ILE A 252 -6.81 0.67 -4.46
N SER A 253 -7.47 0.45 -3.32
CA SER A 253 -7.85 -0.89 -2.86
C SER A 253 -8.71 -1.64 -3.88
N GLN A 254 -9.64 -0.97 -4.55
CA GLN A 254 -10.53 -1.60 -5.54
C GLN A 254 -9.86 -1.93 -6.88
N LYS A 255 -8.75 -1.27 -7.22
CA LYS A 255 -8.14 -1.34 -8.56
C LYS A 255 -6.74 -1.95 -8.58
N SER A 256 -5.99 -1.82 -7.48
CA SER A 256 -4.65 -2.40 -7.32
C SER A 256 -4.74 -3.80 -6.74
N THR A 257 -4.21 -4.80 -7.44
CA THR A 257 -4.11 -6.18 -6.95
C THR A 257 -3.32 -6.28 -5.66
N GLN A 258 -2.28 -5.46 -5.49
CA GLN A 258 -1.45 -5.46 -4.27
C GLN A 258 -2.16 -4.89 -3.03
N ALA A 259 -3.18 -4.03 -3.23
CA ALA A 259 -3.83 -3.31 -2.14
C ALA A 259 -5.25 -3.84 -1.83
N GLN A 260 -5.64 -4.98 -2.42
CA GLN A 260 -6.99 -5.53 -2.24
C GLN A 260 -7.26 -5.95 -0.79
N LEU A 261 -6.23 -6.45 -0.08
CA LEU A 261 -6.36 -6.92 1.29
C LEU A 261 -5.83 -5.90 2.32
N ILE A 262 -4.59 -5.44 2.18
CA ILE A 262 -4.01 -4.43 3.07
C ILE A 262 -3.37 -3.35 2.21
N GLN A 263 -3.73 -2.09 2.45
CA GLN A 263 -3.12 -0.95 1.77
C GLN A 263 -2.04 -0.30 2.65
N MET A 264 -1.17 0.49 2.04
CA MET A 264 -0.12 1.23 2.73
C MET A 264 -0.37 2.75 2.71
N PHE A 265 0.14 3.41 3.75
CA PHE A 265 0.41 4.84 3.79
C PHE A 265 1.85 5.05 4.22
N ALA A 266 2.61 5.90 3.51
CA ALA A 266 4.03 6.12 3.83
C ALA A 266 4.33 7.59 4.10
N VAL A 267 5.35 7.81 4.94
CA VAL A 267 5.99 9.10 5.17
C VAL A 267 7.42 8.99 4.72
N LEU A 268 7.82 9.81 3.76
CA LEU A 268 9.10 9.68 3.08
C LEU A 268 9.99 10.90 3.35
N PRO A 269 11.29 10.71 3.59
CA PRO A 269 12.21 11.85 3.63
C PRO A 269 12.30 12.46 2.23
N ASP A 270 12.07 13.76 2.12
CA ASP A 270 12.24 14.51 0.87
C ASP A 270 12.84 15.90 1.18
N LYS A 271 13.48 16.53 0.20
CA LYS A 271 14.03 17.89 0.36
C LYS A 271 12.95 18.96 0.21
N GLU A 272 11.82 18.60 -0.38
CA GLU A 272 10.70 19.49 -0.67
C GLU A 272 9.40 18.89 -0.13
N ALA A 273 8.46 19.76 0.22
CA ALA A 273 7.11 19.38 0.62
C ALA A 273 6.37 18.70 -0.55
N ARG A 274 6.28 17.36 -0.47
CA ARG A 274 5.57 16.51 -1.43
C ARG A 274 4.54 15.62 -0.78
N SER A 275 3.41 15.44 -1.45
CA SER A 275 2.36 14.51 -1.04
C SER A 275 1.54 14.07 -2.25
N GLY A 276 0.81 12.96 -2.13
CA GLY A 276 -0.09 12.48 -3.16
C GLY A 276 -0.14 10.96 -3.24
N VAL A 277 -0.11 10.42 -4.46
CA VAL A 277 -0.10 8.97 -4.73
C VAL A 277 1.24 8.58 -5.35
N ARG A 278 1.93 7.64 -4.70
CA ARG A 278 3.19 7.07 -5.18
C ARG A 278 2.94 5.73 -5.86
N VAL A 279 3.68 5.49 -6.92
CA VAL A 279 3.72 4.22 -7.65
C VAL A 279 5.17 3.77 -7.65
N GLU A 280 5.50 2.76 -6.84
CA GLU A 280 6.81 2.11 -6.88
C GLU A 280 6.84 1.08 -8.00
N SER A 281 7.76 1.26 -8.96
CA SER A 281 7.90 0.39 -10.14
C SER A 281 9.38 0.18 -10.44
N GLU A 282 9.78 -1.06 -10.74
CA GLU A 282 11.13 -1.39 -11.26
C GLU A 282 11.25 -1.17 -12.78
N GLY A 283 10.26 -0.49 -13.38
CA GLY A 283 10.25 -0.17 -14.79
C GLY A 283 9.46 -1.16 -15.63
N GLU A 284 9.27 -0.81 -16.90
CA GLU A 284 8.42 -1.57 -17.81
C GLU A 284 8.98 -2.96 -18.10
N GLN A 285 10.31 -3.11 -18.13
CA GLN A 285 10.97 -4.39 -18.33
C GLN A 285 10.73 -5.35 -17.16
N ALA A 286 10.86 -4.90 -15.92
CA ALA A 286 10.59 -5.73 -14.74
C ALA A 286 9.14 -6.20 -14.71
N ARG A 287 8.17 -5.33 -15.01
CA ARG A 287 6.76 -5.72 -15.16
C ARG A 287 6.56 -6.75 -16.27
N ARG A 288 7.12 -6.47 -17.47
CA ARG A 288 6.97 -7.36 -18.63
C ARG A 288 7.70 -8.69 -18.47
N VAL A 289 8.78 -8.78 -17.70
CA VAL A 289 9.63 -9.99 -17.60
C VAL A 289 9.37 -10.75 -16.30
N LEU A 290 9.19 -10.04 -15.19
CA LEU A 290 9.04 -10.60 -13.85
C LEU A 290 7.59 -10.59 -13.35
N GLY A 291 6.68 -9.88 -14.03
CA GLY A 291 5.27 -9.70 -13.64
C GLY A 291 5.09 -9.04 -12.28
N GLN A 292 6.07 -8.24 -11.85
CA GLN A 292 5.94 -7.44 -10.65
C GLN A 292 4.85 -6.39 -10.88
N SER A 293 3.86 -6.35 -9.98
CA SER A 293 2.84 -5.30 -9.96
C SER A 293 3.42 -4.00 -9.38
N ASP A 294 2.90 -2.85 -9.84
CA ASP A 294 3.35 -1.56 -9.33
C ASP A 294 2.69 -1.29 -7.95
N LEU A 295 3.49 -1.24 -6.87
CA LEU A 295 2.97 -0.93 -5.54
C LEU A 295 2.51 0.52 -5.51
N THR A 296 1.20 0.70 -5.28
CA THR A 296 0.56 2.02 -5.32
C THR A 296 -0.03 2.37 -3.97
N TYR A 297 0.30 3.55 -3.44
CA TYR A 297 -0.14 3.98 -2.12
C TYR A 297 -0.18 5.50 -1.98
N VAL A 298 -0.95 5.98 -1.00
CA VAL A 298 -0.97 7.39 -0.61
C VAL A 298 0.26 7.67 0.24
N TYR A 299 0.91 8.80 0.00
CA TYR A 299 2.09 9.18 0.77
C TYR A 299 2.11 10.68 1.07
N THR A 300 2.91 11.00 2.08
CA THR A 300 3.33 12.34 2.42
C THR A 300 4.84 12.34 2.63
N SER A 301 5.44 13.53 2.76
CA SER A 301 6.86 13.67 3.01
C SER A 301 7.12 14.51 4.25
N TYR A 302 8.31 14.32 4.78
CA TYR A 302 8.86 15.15 5.83
C TYR A 302 10.28 15.59 5.47
N TRP A 303 10.69 16.68 6.11
CA TRP A 303 12.08 17.13 6.15
C TRP A 303 12.36 17.74 7.52
N THR A 304 13.62 17.74 7.90
CA THR A 304 14.07 18.36 9.14
C THR A 304 14.77 19.68 8.81
N ASP A 305 14.44 20.73 9.56
CA ASP A 305 15.14 22.02 9.50
C ASP A 305 15.49 22.45 10.92
N ASP A 306 16.79 22.69 11.16
CA ASP A 306 17.41 22.89 12.47
C ASP A 306 16.96 21.87 13.54
N SER A 307 15.86 22.17 14.23
CA SER A 307 15.31 21.43 15.37
C SER A 307 13.82 21.07 15.20
N LYS A 308 13.25 21.32 14.02
CA LYS A 308 11.84 21.09 13.72
C LYS A 308 11.70 19.98 12.69
N VAL A 309 10.73 19.11 12.94
CA VAL A 309 10.21 18.18 11.95
C VAL A 309 9.13 18.90 11.18
N ASN A 310 9.35 19.14 9.89
CA ASN A 310 8.35 19.65 8.99
C ASN A 310 7.77 18.46 8.23
N VAL A 311 6.45 18.32 8.25
CA VAL A 311 5.73 17.27 7.54
C VAL A 311 4.59 17.91 6.78
N VAL A 312 4.32 17.42 5.57
CA VAL A 312 3.14 17.89 4.83
C VAL A 312 1.90 17.42 5.56
N SER A 313 1.05 18.38 5.93
CA SER A 313 -0.18 18.12 6.71
C SER A 313 -1.12 17.18 5.96
N LEU A 314 -1.95 16.44 6.70
CA LEU A 314 -3.03 15.64 6.10
C LEU A 314 -4.00 16.57 5.36
N LYS A 315 -4.18 17.81 5.80
CA LYS A 315 -5.04 18.79 5.13
C LYS A 315 -4.52 19.15 3.74
N GLU A 316 -3.21 19.41 3.63
CA GLU A 316 -2.57 19.67 2.34
C GLU A 316 -2.59 18.43 1.44
N LEU A 317 -2.38 17.24 2.01
CA LEU A 317 -2.53 15.99 1.28
C LEU A 317 -3.97 15.82 0.73
N ASP A 318 -5.00 16.09 1.53
CA ASP A 318 -6.38 15.97 1.07
C ASP A 318 -6.70 16.93 -0.08
N GLN A 319 -6.23 18.18 0.01
CA GLN A 319 -6.33 19.17 -1.07
C GLN A 319 -5.56 18.75 -2.33
N CYS A 320 -4.38 18.16 -2.16
CA CYS A 320 -3.60 17.61 -3.26
C CYS A 320 -4.37 16.52 -4.00
N LEU A 321 -4.95 15.59 -3.23
CA LEU A 321 -5.73 14.47 -3.75
C LEU A 321 -7.07 14.88 -4.34
N GLN A 322 -7.67 15.96 -3.86
CA GLN A 322 -8.80 16.62 -4.50
C GLN A 322 -8.44 17.12 -5.90
N THR A 323 -7.31 17.82 -6.02
CA THR A 323 -6.82 18.32 -7.30
C THR A 323 -6.58 17.16 -8.26
N PHE A 324 -5.97 16.08 -7.78
CA PHE A 324 -5.77 14.87 -8.57
C PHE A 324 -7.09 14.26 -9.09
N ALA A 325 -8.10 14.16 -8.23
CA ALA A 325 -9.42 13.62 -8.62
C ALA A 325 -10.12 14.51 -9.68
N ASN A 326 -9.98 15.83 -9.55
CA ASN A 326 -10.50 16.78 -10.54
C ASN A 326 -9.77 16.66 -11.89
N ASP A 327 -8.44 16.52 -11.86
CA ASP A 327 -7.65 16.33 -13.08
C ASP A 327 -8.02 15.03 -13.82
N MET A 328 -8.24 13.93 -13.08
CA MET A 328 -8.66 12.65 -13.67
C MET A 328 -10.09 12.68 -14.25
N SER A 329 -10.97 13.56 -13.74
CA SER A 329 -12.34 13.73 -14.24
C SER A 329 -12.47 14.81 -15.34
N GLY A 330 -11.40 15.56 -15.59
CA GLY A 330 -11.35 16.63 -16.61
C GLY A 330 -10.83 16.18 -17.99
N VAL A 331 -10.88 17.11 -18.96
CA VAL A 331 -10.39 16.92 -20.34
C VAL A 331 -8.85 16.84 -20.43
N LYS A 332 -8.13 17.13 -19.33
CA LYS A 332 -6.66 17.11 -19.27
C LYS A 332 -6.12 15.68 -19.18
N LEU A 333 -5.96 15.03 -20.33
CA LEU A 333 -4.86 14.11 -20.77
C LEU A 333 -4.14 13.17 -19.77
N ARG A 334 -4.69 12.84 -18.62
CA ARG A 334 -4.32 11.65 -17.82
C ARG A 334 -5.51 10.71 -17.80
N LYS A 335 -5.84 10.15 -18.97
CA LYS A 335 -6.61 8.91 -18.94
C LYS A 335 -5.74 7.89 -18.19
N PRO A 336 -6.28 7.15 -17.20
CA PRO A 336 -5.63 5.96 -16.69
C PRO A 336 -5.19 5.11 -17.89
N ALA A 337 -4.13 4.31 -17.77
CA ALA A 337 -3.94 3.22 -18.71
C ALA A 337 -5.15 2.28 -18.54
N THR A 338 -6.24 2.55 -19.26
CA THR A 338 -7.58 1.97 -19.01
C THR A 338 -7.60 0.45 -19.20
N THR A 339 -6.51 -0.11 -19.69
CA THR A 339 -6.31 -1.54 -19.96
C THR A 339 -5.36 -2.23 -18.99
N GLU A 340 -4.65 -1.51 -18.11
CA GLU A 340 -3.64 -2.09 -17.21
C GLU A 340 -4.06 -1.92 -15.74
N LYS A 341 -4.73 -2.94 -15.17
CA LYS A 341 -5.06 -2.99 -13.73
C LYS A 341 -3.82 -2.79 -12.85
N GLU A 342 -2.67 -3.29 -13.29
CA GLU A 342 -1.39 -3.25 -12.56
C GLU A 342 -0.65 -1.90 -12.65
N SER A 343 -1.12 -0.95 -13.47
CA SER A 343 -0.44 0.34 -13.68
C SER A 343 -1.39 1.54 -13.81
N PHE A 344 -2.60 1.43 -13.27
CA PHE A 344 -3.69 2.39 -13.51
C PHE A 344 -3.40 3.83 -13.03
N LEU A 345 -2.42 4.04 -12.14
CA LEU A 345 -2.00 5.36 -11.64
C LEU A 345 -0.57 5.75 -12.02
N ARG A 346 0.14 4.98 -12.86
CA ARG A 346 1.52 5.29 -13.26
C ARG A 346 1.57 6.64 -14.01
N PRO A 347 2.56 7.52 -13.75
CA PRO A 347 3.75 7.38 -12.88
C PRO A 347 3.51 7.77 -11.41
N GLY A 348 2.27 7.93 -10.98
CA GLY A 348 1.87 8.52 -9.71
C GLY A 348 1.46 9.98 -9.88
N TYR A 349 1.12 10.60 -8.76
CA TYR A 349 0.74 12.00 -8.67
C TYR A 349 1.37 12.61 -7.42
N SER A 350 2.09 13.72 -7.59
CA SER A 350 2.73 14.44 -6.52
C SER A 350 2.38 15.92 -6.63
N CYS A 351 1.90 16.52 -5.55
CA CYS A 351 1.87 17.95 -5.41
C CYS A 351 3.17 18.39 -4.77
N THR A 352 3.90 19.28 -5.44
CA THR A 352 4.96 20.06 -4.82
C THR A 352 4.34 21.34 -4.31
N LYS A 353 4.57 21.67 -3.04
CA LYS A 353 4.30 23.03 -2.57
C LYS A 353 5.34 23.93 -3.22
N SER A 354 4.93 24.77 -4.16
CA SER A 354 5.79 25.86 -4.62
C SER A 354 5.98 26.80 -3.43
N ASN A 355 7.21 26.89 -2.92
CA ASN A 355 7.57 27.87 -1.89
C ASN A 355 7.28 29.31 -2.34
#